data_AF-A0A3M6SG33-F1
#
_entry.id   AF-A0A3M6SG33-F1
#
_cell.length_a   1.000
_cell.length_b   1.000
_cell.length_c   1.000
_cell.angle_alpha   90.00
_cell.angle_beta   90.00
_cell.angle_gamma   90.00
#
_symmetry.space_group_name_H-M   'P 1'
#
loop_
_entity.id
_entity.type
_entity.pdbx_description
1 polymer ?
#
loop_
_entity_poly.entity_id
_entity_poly.type
_entity_poly.pdbx_seq_one_letter_code
_entity_poly.pdbx_strand_id
1 'polypeptide(L)'
;MSYAKKAKKGYYGIAEYRDNNGKRHQKSAGCFKLKREAIKAAQKLEDKYSHVNIEMQAVTFADYYQNWFSIYKENSSLSDITKSRYRTFSKTIADYFKDTKLVNIKRSTYQQFINWYGTNHAFSSVSKLNGAIRACVSYAVDDDIIAKDFTHNVQLVYNEDNQTKVEYLTNKEIKSLKQAVVTNLNHYNTSRYMILTAIYTGMRKSEIQALTWNDIDFLHSTIAITKSWDDTKKAFKTTKTESSQRTIKVNRQLLNRLAELKANNTTMVFQNVFGTIPTSNALNKCLRSIMSECGIDKQGFHFHSLRHVHVAYLLSKGVDIYAISKRLGHSNITITLNTYSYLIDEYKAKNDTLIIDKLAEL
;
A
#
# COMPACT_ATOMS: atom_id res chain seq x y z
N MET A 1 -23.27 -38.66 21.08
CA MET A 1 -22.55 -39.58 20.18
C MET A 1 -23.54 -40.10 19.16
N SER A 2 -23.28 -39.90 17.87
CA SER A 2 -24.09 -40.44 16.79
C SER A 2 -24.38 -41.93 16.96
N TYR A 3 -25.62 -42.33 16.66
CA TYR A 3 -26.06 -43.71 16.81
C TYR A 3 -27.01 -44.13 15.68
N ALA A 4 -27.18 -45.44 15.52
CA ALA A 4 -28.12 -46.01 14.57
C ALA A 4 -29.40 -46.47 15.29
N LYS A 5 -30.56 -46.02 14.82
CA LYS A 5 -31.89 -46.43 15.31
C LYS A 5 -32.52 -47.44 14.35
N LYS A 6 -32.89 -48.62 14.85
CA LYS A 6 -33.50 -49.69 14.05
C LYS A 6 -34.92 -49.30 13.61
N ALA A 7 -35.26 -49.57 12.34
CA ALA A 7 -36.57 -49.32 11.74
C ALA A 7 -37.06 -50.55 10.95
N LYS A 8 -38.34 -50.55 10.54
CA LYS A 8 -38.97 -51.68 9.83
C LYS A 8 -38.25 -52.11 8.54
N LYS A 9 -37.54 -51.21 7.86
CA LYS A 9 -36.83 -51.49 6.59
C LYS A 9 -35.33 -51.11 6.61
N GLY A 10 -34.70 -51.02 7.80
CA GLY A 10 -33.28 -50.67 7.89
C GLY A 10 -32.88 -49.97 9.20
N TYR A 11 -31.88 -49.10 9.12
CA TYR A 11 -31.33 -48.32 10.22
C TYR A 11 -31.29 -46.84 9.86
N TYR A 12 -31.86 -45.98 10.70
CA TYR A 12 -31.67 -44.54 10.61
C TYR A 12 -30.36 -44.14 11.29
N GLY A 13 -29.52 -43.38 10.60
CA GLY A 13 -28.38 -42.73 11.22
C GLY A 13 -28.84 -41.44 11.90
N ILE A 14 -28.68 -41.32 13.22
CA ILE A 14 -29.04 -40.11 13.97
C ILE A 14 -27.77 -39.44 14.45
N ALA A 15 -27.54 -38.22 13.97
CA ALA A 15 -26.47 -37.35 14.45
C ALA A 15 -26.98 -36.52 15.61
N GLU A 16 -26.22 -36.51 16.70
CA GLU A 16 -26.46 -35.61 17.84
C GLU A 16 -25.37 -34.57 17.86
N TYR A 17 -25.72 -33.29 17.92
CA TYR A 17 -24.75 -32.21 18.07
C TYR A 17 -25.29 -31.17 19.06
N ARG A 18 -24.40 -30.36 19.61
CA ARG A 18 -24.76 -29.22 20.45
C ARG A 18 -24.56 -27.94 19.65
N ASP A 19 -25.45 -26.99 19.80
CA ASP A 19 -25.19 -25.62 19.34
C ASP A 19 -24.28 -24.88 20.33
N ASN A 20 -23.87 -23.66 19.97
CA ASN A 20 -23.00 -22.83 20.79
C ASN A 20 -23.64 -22.36 22.11
N ASN A 21 -24.97 -22.50 22.25
CA ASN A 21 -25.71 -22.25 23.49
C ASN A 21 -25.83 -23.52 24.36
N GLY A 22 -25.16 -24.61 23.97
CA GLY A 22 -25.17 -25.90 24.67
C GLY A 22 -26.44 -26.72 24.47
N LYS A 23 -27.38 -26.27 23.63
CA LYS A 23 -28.65 -26.96 23.38
C LYS A 23 -28.42 -28.14 22.43
N ARG A 24 -28.96 -29.30 22.80
CA ARG A 24 -28.82 -30.53 22.02
C ARG A 24 -29.80 -30.54 20.85
N HIS A 25 -29.29 -30.86 19.67
CA HIS A 25 -30.06 -31.07 18.45
C HIS A 25 -29.84 -32.49 17.91
N GLN A 26 -30.87 -33.04 17.27
CA GLN A 26 -30.81 -34.34 16.60
C GLN A 26 -31.23 -34.18 15.14
N LYS A 27 -30.44 -34.75 14.23
CA LYS A 27 -30.77 -34.75 12.80
C LYS A 27 -30.53 -36.12 12.18
N SER A 28 -31.50 -36.57 11.38
CA SER A 28 -31.40 -37.83 10.65
C SER A 28 -30.51 -37.68 9.41
N ALA A 29 -29.54 -38.58 9.27
CA ALA A 29 -28.70 -38.72 8.08
C ALA A 29 -29.35 -39.60 7.00
N GLY A 30 -30.61 -40.02 7.19
CA GLY A 30 -31.34 -40.92 6.29
C GLY A 30 -31.44 -42.35 6.80
N CYS A 31 -32.10 -43.21 6.01
CA CYS A 31 -32.30 -44.63 6.29
C CYS A 31 -31.37 -45.49 5.41
N PHE A 32 -30.68 -46.45 6.02
CA PHE A 32 -29.69 -47.31 5.36
C PHE A 32 -30.00 -48.78 5.62
N LYS A 33 -29.61 -49.67 4.71
CA LYS A 33 -29.80 -51.12 4.87
C LYS A 33 -28.92 -51.67 5.99
N LEU A 34 -27.68 -51.18 6.12
CA LEU A 34 -26.70 -51.65 7.09
C LEU A 34 -26.50 -50.66 8.25
N LYS A 35 -26.39 -51.19 9.47
CA LYS A 35 -26.14 -50.40 10.69
C LYS A 35 -24.84 -49.58 10.58
N ARG A 36 -23.79 -50.14 9.99
CA ARG A 36 -22.48 -49.49 9.84
C ARG A 36 -22.55 -48.26 8.92
N GLU A 37 -23.33 -48.32 7.86
CA GLU A 37 -23.53 -47.20 6.93
C GLU A 37 -24.29 -46.05 7.59
N ALA A 38 -25.34 -46.38 8.36
CA ALA A 38 -26.11 -45.42 9.14
C ALA A 38 -25.24 -44.67 10.16
N ILE A 39 -24.37 -45.38 10.89
CA ILE A 39 -23.45 -44.76 11.86
C ILE A 39 -22.43 -43.86 11.15
N LYS A 40 -21.84 -44.32 10.03
CA LYS A 40 -20.86 -43.53 9.27
C LYS A 40 -21.46 -42.26 8.67
N ALA A 41 -22.70 -42.33 8.19
CA ALA A 41 -23.44 -41.16 7.69
C ALA A 41 -23.82 -40.19 8.82
N ALA A 42 -24.21 -40.71 9.98
CA ALA A 42 -24.51 -39.90 11.17
C ALA A 42 -23.26 -39.19 11.72
N GLN A 43 -22.11 -39.87 11.82
CA GLN A 43 -20.84 -39.26 12.22
C GLN A 43 -20.42 -38.12 11.29
N LYS A 44 -20.47 -38.33 9.96
CA LYS A 44 -20.21 -37.24 8.99
C LYS A 44 -21.13 -36.04 9.16
N LEU A 45 -22.37 -36.28 9.59
CA LEU A 45 -23.34 -35.22 9.84
C LEU A 45 -23.07 -34.52 11.18
N GLU A 46 -22.71 -35.27 12.23
CA GLU A 46 -22.27 -34.75 13.53
C GLU A 46 -21.01 -33.89 13.37
N ASP A 47 -19.98 -34.35 12.65
CA ASP A 47 -18.76 -33.58 12.34
C ASP A 47 -19.10 -32.29 11.57
N LYS A 48 -20.06 -32.35 10.65
CA LYS A 48 -20.52 -31.18 9.89
C LYS A 48 -21.24 -30.13 10.75
N TYR A 49 -21.85 -30.51 11.87
CA TYR A 49 -22.67 -29.60 12.69
C TYR A 49 -22.07 -29.30 14.06
N SER A 50 -21.11 -30.09 14.54
CA SER A 50 -20.43 -29.90 15.84
C SER A 50 -19.33 -28.84 15.81
N HIS A 51 -18.90 -28.41 14.62
CA HIS A 51 -17.87 -27.37 14.44
C HIS A 51 -18.44 -26.12 13.76
N VAL A 52 -19.74 -25.86 13.88
CA VAL A 52 -20.36 -24.80 13.07
C VAL A 52 -21.26 -23.91 13.90
N ASN A 53 -20.84 -22.66 14.02
CA ASN A 53 -21.60 -21.58 14.65
C ASN A 53 -22.84 -21.24 13.78
N ILE A 54 -23.97 -21.86 14.09
CA ILE A 54 -25.21 -21.80 13.27
C ILE A 54 -25.72 -20.36 13.09
N GLU A 55 -25.51 -19.48 14.09
CA GLU A 55 -25.95 -18.08 14.03
C GLU A 55 -25.12 -17.24 13.03
N MET A 56 -23.83 -17.57 12.84
CA MET A 56 -22.97 -16.87 11.88
C MET A 56 -23.09 -17.39 10.43
N GLN A 57 -23.78 -18.51 10.19
CA GLN A 57 -24.00 -19.03 8.83
C GLN A 57 -24.89 -18.14 7.95
N ALA A 58 -25.71 -17.29 8.55
CA ALA A 58 -26.62 -16.41 7.83
C ALA A 58 -25.97 -15.10 7.35
N VAL A 59 -24.78 -14.77 7.86
CA VAL A 59 -24.12 -13.48 7.62
C VAL A 59 -23.64 -13.38 6.17
N THR A 60 -23.93 -12.25 5.53
CA THR A 60 -23.40 -11.96 4.19
C THR A 60 -21.89 -11.72 4.27
N PHE A 61 -21.16 -11.97 3.18
CA PHE A 61 -19.72 -11.71 3.19
C PHE A 61 -19.41 -10.22 3.40
N ALA A 62 -20.23 -9.32 2.84
CA ALA A 62 -20.08 -7.89 3.02
C ALA A 62 -20.21 -7.48 4.50
N ASP A 63 -21.25 -7.96 5.18
CA ASP A 63 -21.49 -7.66 6.61
C ASP A 63 -20.37 -8.23 7.49
N TYR A 64 -19.94 -9.46 7.21
CA TYR A 64 -18.84 -10.07 7.96
C TYR A 64 -17.55 -9.27 7.81
N TYR A 65 -17.20 -8.86 6.59
CA TYR A 65 -16.01 -8.05 6.34
C TYR A 65 -16.07 -6.69 7.05
N GLN A 66 -17.24 -6.03 7.02
CA GLN A 66 -17.44 -4.76 7.71
C GLN A 66 -17.31 -4.91 9.23
N ASN A 67 -17.89 -5.96 9.81
CA ASN A 67 -17.78 -6.26 11.24
C ASN A 67 -16.33 -6.56 11.63
N TRP A 68 -15.62 -7.41 10.86
CA TRP A 68 -14.21 -7.69 11.08
C TRP A 68 -13.35 -6.41 11.01
N PHE A 69 -13.63 -5.52 10.05
CA PHE A 69 -12.94 -4.25 9.96
C PHE A 69 -13.18 -3.38 11.20
N SER A 70 -14.43 -3.26 11.67
CA SER A 70 -14.80 -2.50 12.87
C SER A 70 -14.06 -3.01 14.12
N ILE A 71 -14.08 -4.33 14.33
CA ILE A 71 -13.49 -4.97 15.51
C ILE A 71 -11.95 -4.87 15.48
N TYR A 72 -11.31 -5.23 14.36
CA TYR A 72 -9.87 -5.49 14.36
C TYR A 72 -9.02 -4.38 13.71
N LYS A 73 -9.62 -3.52 12.88
CA LYS A 73 -8.86 -2.56 12.05
C LYS A 73 -9.23 -1.11 12.33
N GLU A 74 -10.49 -0.81 12.64
CA GLU A 74 -10.95 0.57 12.81
C GLU A 74 -10.31 1.28 14.01
N ASN A 75 -10.18 0.59 15.14
CA ASN A 75 -9.53 1.14 16.34
C ASN A 75 -8.03 0.84 16.43
N SER A 76 -7.46 0.18 15.43
CA SER A 76 -6.03 -0.09 15.39
C SER A 76 -5.19 1.16 15.09
N SER A 77 -3.88 1.04 15.30
CA SER A 77 -2.87 2.07 15.00
C SER A 77 -2.63 2.33 13.49
N LEU A 78 -3.48 1.76 12.63
CA LEU A 78 -3.46 2.02 11.18
C LEU A 78 -3.72 3.51 10.88
N SER A 79 -3.10 4.01 9.82
CA SER A 79 -3.37 5.36 9.32
C SER A 79 -4.77 5.49 8.72
N ASP A 80 -5.34 6.69 8.78
CA ASP A 80 -6.69 6.97 8.26
C ASP A 80 -6.81 6.69 6.76
N ILE A 81 -5.76 6.94 5.97
CA ILE A 81 -5.71 6.55 4.55
C ILE A 81 -5.85 5.03 4.37
N THR A 82 -5.23 4.25 5.26
CA THR A 82 -5.36 2.79 5.22
C THR A 82 -6.76 2.37 5.64
N LYS A 83 -7.31 2.96 6.72
CA LYS A 83 -8.70 2.69 7.16
C LYS A 83 -9.73 3.04 6.07
N SER A 84 -9.55 4.18 5.41
CA SER A 84 -10.36 4.61 4.26
C SER A 84 -10.31 3.56 3.13
N ARG A 85 -9.13 3.00 2.83
CA ARG A 85 -9.00 1.92 1.83
C ARG A 85 -9.79 0.67 2.21
N TYR A 86 -9.75 0.24 3.48
CA TYR A 86 -10.57 -0.89 3.95
C TYR A 86 -12.06 -0.61 3.76
N ARG A 87 -12.53 0.61 4.05
CA ARG A 87 -13.92 1.02 3.78
C ARG A 87 -14.25 0.96 2.28
N THR A 88 -13.33 1.37 1.40
CA THR A 88 -13.51 1.22 -0.05
C THR A 88 -13.63 -0.25 -0.45
N PHE A 89 -12.80 -1.13 0.10
CA PHE A 89 -12.88 -2.58 -0.17
C PHE A 89 -14.20 -3.18 0.29
N SER A 90 -14.73 -2.74 1.44
CA SER A 90 -16.06 -3.15 1.92
C SER A 90 -17.15 -2.87 0.89
N LYS A 91 -17.12 -1.68 0.25
CA LYS A 91 -18.06 -1.33 -0.82
C LYS A 91 -17.89 -2.23 -2.05
N THR A 92 -16.65 -2.42 -2.49
CA THR A 92 -16.35 -3.33 -3.62
C THR A 92 -16.83 -4.77 -3.38
N ILE A 93 -16.69 -5.27 -2.15
CA ILE A 93 -17.20 -6.59 -1.76
C ILE A 93 -18.73 -6.62 -1.83
N ALA A 94 -19.39 -5.61 -1.26
CA ALA A 94 -20.85 -5.48 -1.29
C ALA A 94 -21.40 -5.39 -2.72
N ASP A 95 -20.75 -4.62 -3.60
CA ASP A 95 -21.19 -4.42 -4.98
C ASP A 95 -21.18 -5.75 -5.78
N TYR A 96 -20.16 -6.59 -5.56
CA TYR A 96 -20.01 -7.86 -6.28
C TYR A 96 -20.81 -9.00 -5.65
N PHE A 97 -20.65 -9.21 -4.34
CA PHE A 97 -21.23 -10.36 -3.64
C PHE A 97 -22.66 -10.13 -3.19
N LYS A 98 -23.11 -8.88 -3.02
CA LYS A 98 -24.46 -8.53 -2.58
C LYS A 98 -24.85 -9.34 -1.33
N ASP A 99 -25.99 -10.02 -1.36
CA ASP A 99 -26.51 -10.84 -0.25
C ASP A 99 -25.88 -12.24 -0.17
N THR A 100 -24.78 -12.49 -0.87
CA THR A 100 -24.10 -13.80 -0.83
C THR A 100 -23.57 -14.06 0.57
N LYS A 101 -24.06 -15.14 1.18
CA LYS A 101 -23.60 -15.62 2.49
C LYS A 101 -22.15 -16.05 2.43
N LEU A 102 -21.38 -15.71 3.47
CA LEU A 102 -19.96 -16.04 3.57
C LEU A 102 -19.70 -17.54 3.37
N VAL A 103 -20.52 -18.38 4.01
CA VAL A 103 -20.42 -19.85 3.95
C VAL A 103 -20.63 -20.45 2.56
N ASN A 104 -21.23 -19.70 1.64
CA ASN A 104 -21.52 -20.14 0.28
C ASN A 104 -20.42 -19.76 -0.72
N ILE A 105 -19.42 -18.97 -0.30
CA ILE A 105 -18.34 -18.53 -1.19
C ILE A 105 -17.38 -19.68 -1.43
N LYS A 106 -17.31 -20.10 -2.70
CA LYS A 106 -16.34 -21.07 -3.19
C LYS A 106 -15.11 -20.34 -3.71
N ARG A 107 -13.95 -21.01 -3.69
CA ARG A 107 -12.70 -20.52 -4.31
C ARG A 107 -12.89 -20.09 -5.77
N SER A 108 -13.69 -20.83 -6.54
CA SER A 108 -13.99 -20.48 -7.94
C SER A 108 -14.76 -19.16 -8.07
N THR A 109 -15.74 -18.91 -7.19
CA THR A 109 -16.50 -17.66 -7.16
C THR A 109 -15.61 -16.49 -6.73
N TYR A 110 -14.71 -16.73 -5.76
CA TYR A 110 -13.74 -15.71 -5.35
C TYR A 110 -12.68 -15.43 -6.44
N GLN A 111 -12.26 -16.43 -7.21
CA GLN A 111 -11.41 -16.22 -8.39
C GLN A 111 -12.13 -15.38 -9.46
N GLN A 112 -13.43 -15.60 -9.70
CA GLN A 112 -14.22 -14.76 -10.60
C GLN A 112 -14.29 -13.30 -10.12
N PHE A 113 -14.41 -13.09 -8.81
CA PHE A 113 -14.34 -11.76 -8.21
C PHE A 113 -13.00 -11.08 -8.45
N ILE A 114 -11.88 -11.78 -8.24
CA ILE A 114 -10.54 -11.23 -8.53
C ILE A 114 -10.36 -10.96 -10.01
N ASN A 115 -10.86 -11.81 -10.91
CA ASN A 115 -10.83 -11.57 -12.34
C ASN A 115 -11.61 -10.30 -12.70
N TRP A 116 -12.83 -10.16 -12.17
CA TRP A 116 -13.67 -8.98 -12.37
C TRP A 116 -12.99 -7.71 -11.87
N TYR A 117 -12.49 -7.69 -10.63
CA TYR A 117 -11.78 -6.55 -10.08
C TYR A 117 -10.51 -6.24 -10.89
N GLY A 118 -9.77 -7.28 -11.29
CA GLY A 118 -8.56 -7.19 -12.09
C GLY A 118 -8.73 -6.50 -13.44
N THR A 119 -9.90 -6.60 -14.07
CA THR A 119 -10.15 -6.00 -15.41
C THR A 119 -9.83 -4.50 -15.48
N ASN A 120 -10.03 -3.76 -14.38
CA ASN A 120 -9.88 -2.30 -14.33
C ASN A 120 -8.90 -1.83 -13.27
N HIS A 121 -8.11 -2.74 -12.69
CA HIS A 121 -7.21 -2.41 -11.60
C HIS A 121 -5.79 -2.95 -11.81
N ALA A 122 -4.81 -2.10 -11.47
CA ALA A 122 -3.41 -2.47 -11.46
C ALA A 122 -3.12 -3.55 -10.41
N PHE A 123 -2.04 -4.32 -10.62
CA PHE A 123 -1.59 -5.38 -9.70
C PHE A 123 -1.55 -4.91 -8.24
N SER A 124 -0.98 -3.72 -7.98
CA SER A 124 -0.83 -3.23 -6.60
C SER A 124 -2.17 -2.96 -5.89
N SER A 125 -3.25 -2.68 -6.63
CA SER A 125 -4.59 -2.49 -6.10
C SER A 125 -5.24 -3.85 -5.81
N VAL A 126 -5.19 -4.77 -6.78
CA VAL A 126 -5.70 -6.14 -6.65
C VAL A 126 -5.02 -6.87 -5.48
N SER A 127 -3.69 -6.78 -5.41
CA SER A 127 -2.89 -7.39 -4.34
C SER A 127 -3.27 -6.88 -2.95
N LYS A 128 -3.48 -5.57 -2.78
CA LYS A 128 -3.92 -4.99 -1.49
C LYS A 128 -5.32 -5.42 -1.10
N LEU A 129 -6.25 -5.47 -2.06
CA LEU A 129 -7.61 -5.92 -1.83
C LEU A 129 -7.62 -7.40 -1.42
N ASN A 130 -6.94 -8.25 -2.19
CA ASN A 130 -6.83 -9.68 -1.88
C ASN A 130 -6.15 -9.92 -0.53
N GLY A 131 -5.11 -9.16 -0.19
CA GLY A 131 -4.45 -9.25 1.11
C GLY A 131 -5.37 -8.88 2.28
N ALA A 132 -6.20 -7.84 2.12
CA ALA A 132 -7.19 -7.46 3.12
C ALA A 132 -8.28 -8.53 3.30
N ILE A 133 -8.77 -9.10 2.20
CA ILE A 133 -9.79 -10.16 2.24
C ILE A 133 -9.22 -11.44 2.83
N ARG A 134 -8.02 -11.86 2.41
CA ARG A 134 -7.35 -13.05 2.98
C ARG A 134 -7.17 -12.93 4.49
N ALA A 135 -6.79 -11.74 4.98
CA ALA A 135 -6.69 -11.48 6.42
C ALA A 135 -8.06 -11.48 7.12
N CYS A 136 -9.16 -11.15 6.44
CA CYS A 136 -10.51 -11.28 7.00
C CYS A 136 -10.97 -12.74 7.03
N VAL A 137 -10.68 -13.48 5.96
CA VAL A 137 -11.10 -14.88 5.79
C VAL A 137 -10.35 -15.81 6.74
N SER A 138 -9.11 -15.50 7.11
CA SER A 138 -8.40 -16.28 8.14
C SER A 138 -9.14 -16.28 9.47
N TYR A 139 -9.69 -15.13 9.90
CA TYR A 139 -10.51 -15.05 11.12
C TYR A 139 -11.81 -15.85 10.98
N ALA A 140 -12.42 -15.85 9.79
CA ALA A 140 -13.62 -16.67 9.57
C ALA A 140 -13.36 -18.18 9.66
N VAL A 141 -12.13 -18.61 9.34
CA VAL A 141 -11.69 -19.99 9.54
C VAL A 141 -11.41 -20.24 11.03
N ASP A 142 -10.69 -19.34 11.69
CA ASP A 142 -10.35 -19.47 13.12
C ASP A 142 -11.61 -19.45 14.03
N ASP A 143 -12.65 -18.70 13.63
CA ASP A 143 -13.94 -18.63 14.31
C ASP A 143 -14.92 -19.77 13.90
N ASP A 144 -14.45 -20.76 13.14
CA ASP A 144 -15.23 -21.91 12.66
C ASP A 144 -16.50 -21.54 11.86
N ILE A 145 -16.50 -20.37 11.21
CA ILE A 145 -17.62 -19.91 10.37
C ILE A 145 -17.56 -20.60 9.00
N ILE A 146 -16.35 -20.76 8.47
CA ILE A 146 -16.09 -21.50 7.22
C ILE A 146 -15.03 -22.57 7.46
N ALA A 147 -15.25 -23.74 6.86
CA ALA A 147 -14.33 -24.87 7.03
C ALA A 147 -13.04 -24.76 6.18
N LYS A 148 -13.02 -23.90 5.16
CA LYS A 148 -11.90 -23.77 4.21
C LYS A 148 -11.70 -22.33 3.77
N ASP A 149 -10.44 -21.90 3.76
CA ASP A 149 -10.04 -20.61 3.19
C ASP A 149 -10.25 -20.61 1.66
N PHE A 150 -11.26 -19.89 1.19
CA PHE A 150 -11.56 -19.74 -0.24
C PHE A 150 -10.59 -18.79 -0.96
N THR A 151 -9.73 -18.07 -0.24
CA THR A 151 -8.70 -17.17 -0.80
C THR A 151 -7.38 -17.89 -1.09
N HIS A 152 -7.23 -19.13 -0.61
CA HIS A 152 -6.03 -19.92 -0.80
C HIS A 152 -5.74 -20.21 -2.27
N ASN A 153 -4.49 -20.03 -2.71
CA ASN A 153 -4.01 -20.23 -4.08
C ASN A 153 -4.81 -19.49 -5.16
N VAL A 154 -5.35 -18.32 -4.83
CA VAL A 154 -6.01 -17.45 -5.82
C VAL A 154 -4.97 -16.77 -6.69
N GLN A 155 -5.20 -16.80 -8.00
CA GLN A 155 -4.34 -16.14 -8.98
C GLN A 155 -4.74 -14.67 -9.08
N LEU A 156 -3.76 -13.77 -8.94
CA LEU A 156 -4.01 -12.33 -9.05
C LEU A 156 -4.07 -11.95 -10.53
N VAL A 157 -5.28 -11.69 -11.03
CA VAL A 157 -5.52 -11.11 -12.35
C VAL A 157 -5.59 -9.60 -12.21
N TYR A 158 -4.96 -8.88 -13.15
CA TYR A 158 -4.89 -7.42 -13.14
C TYR A 158 -4.74 -6.90 -14.56
N ASN A 159 -5.03 -5.61 -14.72
CA ASN A 159 -4.86 -4.91 -15.98
C ASN A 159 -3.45 -4.31 -16.05
N GLU A 160 -2.68 -4.72 -17.06
CA GLU A 160 -1.31 -4.25 -17.29
C GLU A 160 -1.23 -2.79 -17.70
N ASP A 161 -2.19 -2.30 -18.49
CA ASP A 161 -2.24 -0.91 -18.94
C ASP A 161 -2.44 0.06 -17.78
N ASN A 162 -3.08 -0.41 -16.71
CA ASN A 162 -3.26 0.37 -15.49
C ASN A 162 -2.02 0.38 -14.57
N GLN A 163 -0.94 -0.33 -14.91
CA GLN A 163 0.28 -0.27 -14.13
C GLN A 163 0.95 1.10 -14.27
N THR A 164 1.30 1.68 -13.13
CA THR A 164 2.10 2.90 -13.10
C THR A 164 3.51 2.58 -13.59
N LYS A 165 3.87 3.09 -14.77
CA LYS A 165 5.23 3.03 -15.28
C LYS A 165 6.05 4.13 -14.62
N VAL A 166 7.22 3.76 -14.07
CA VAL A 166 8.14 4.76 -13.52
C VAL A 166 8.80 5.48 -14.70
N GLU A 167 8.43 6.74 -14.87
CA GLU A 167 9.01 7.60 -15.92
C GLU A 167 10.21 8.38 -15.36
N TYR A 168 11.31 8.33 -16.10
CA TYR A 168 12.55 9.03 -15.77
C TYR A 168 12.74 10.25 -16.65
N LEU A 169 13.44 11.27 -16.17
CA LEU A 169 13.89 12.39 -16.98
C LEU A 169 15.34 12.16 -17.42
N THR A 170 15.63 12.46 -18.69
CA THR A 170 16.98 12.54 -19.21
C THR A 170 17.73 13.70 -18.57
N ASN A 171 19.07 13.68 -18.61
CA ASN A 171 19.90 14.78 -18.10
C ASN A 171 19.54 16.14 -18.69
N LYS A 172 19.12 16.18 -19.97
CA LYS A 172 18.68 17.42 -20.63
C LYS A 172 17.35 17.89 -20.06
N GLU A 173 16.37 17.01 -19.94
CA GLU A 173 15.05 17.32 -19.37
C GLU A 173 15.14 17.77 -17.90
N ILE A 174 15.98 17.12 -17.08
CA ILE A 174 16.21 17.53 -15.69
C ILE A 174 16.73 18.97 -15.62
N LYS A 175 17.71 19.31 -16.46
CA LYS A 175 18.28 20.66 -16.52
C LYS A 175 17.23 21.68 -16.97
N SER A 176 16.47 21.38 -18.01
CA SER A 176 15.38 22.25 -18.49
C SER A 176 14.31 22.47 -17.42
N LEU A 177 13.83 21.38 -16.79
CA LEU A 177 12.85 21.44 -15.71
C LEU A 177 13.37 22.29 -14.54
N LYS A 178 14.60 22.04 -14.08
CA LYS A 178 15.23 22.82 -12.99
C LYS A 178 15.29 24.30 -13.36
N GLN A 179 15.72 24.62 -14.58
CA GLN A 179 15.82 26.00 -15.03
C GLN A 179 14.46 26.68 -15.03
N ALA A 180 13.44 26.05 -15.63
CA ALA A 180 12.09 26.58 -15.67
C ALA A 180 11.48 26.75 -14.27
N VAL A 181 11.76 25.85 -13.33
CA VAL A 181 11.37 25.99 -11.92
C VAL A 181 11.97 27.27 -11.32
N VAL A 182 13.27 27.51 -11.51
CA VAL A 182 14.02 28.63 -10.92
C VAL A 182 13.66 29.98 -11.55
N THR A 183 13.41 30.05 -12.86
CA THR A 183 13.13 31.31 -13.58
C THR A 183 11.93 32.06 -13.01
N ASN A 184 10.91 31.36 -12.53
CA ASN A 184 9.65 31.96 -12.05
C ASN A 184 9.39 31.64 -10.57
N LEU A 185 10.43 31.69 -9.73
CA LEU A 185 10.26 31.57 -8.28
C LEU A 185 9.55 32.81 -7.73
N ASN A 186 8.54 32.57 -6.89
CA ASN A 186 7.77 33.61 -6.23
C ASN A 186 7.41 33.12 -4.83
N HIS A 187 7.84 33.83 -3.80
CA HIS A 187 7.68 33.39 -2.41
C HIS A 187 6.20 33.23 -1.97
N TYR A 188 5.25 33.91 -2.63
CA TYR A 188 3.81 33.71 -2.42
C TYR A 188 3.32 32.33 -2.89
N ASN A 189 4.01 31.71 -3.86
CA ASN A 189 3.71 30.36 -4.37
C ASN A 189 4.85 29.38 -4.06
N THR A 190 4.73 28.69 -2.92
CA THR A 190 5.73 27.75 -2.42
C THR A 190 5.83 26.45 -3.22
N SER A 191 4.95 26.20 -4.20
CA SER A 191 4.94 24.96 -5.01
C SER A 191 6.23 24.77 -5.80
N ARG A 192 6.73 25.83 -6.46
CA ARG A 192 7.99 25.76 -7.24
C ARG A 192 9.20 25.48 -6.34
N TYR A 193 9.22 26.04 -5.13
CA TYR A 193 10.26 25.74 -4.14
C TYR A 193 10.20 24.29 -3.65
N MET A 194 9.00 23.74 -3.44
CA MET A 194 8.85 22.33 -3.09
C MET A 194 9.33 21.40 -4.21
N ILE A 195 9.02 21.72 -5.46
CA ILE A 195 9.52 20.97 -6.64
C ILE A 195 11.04 21.03 -6.69
N LEU A 196 11.63 22.23 -6.55
CA LEU A 196 13.07 22.42 -6.49
C LEU A 196 13.70 21.57 -5.38
N THR A 197 13.12 21.61 -4.19
CA THR A 197 13.58 20.84 -3.03
C THR A 197 13.55 19.35 -3.31
N ALA A 198 12.47 18.83 -3.93
CA ALA A 198 12.37 17.42 -4.28
C ALA A 198 13.47 16.99 -5.27
N ILE A 199 13.80 17.82 -6.26
CA ILE A 199 14.88 17.56 -7.23
C ILE A 199 16.25 17.44 -6.52
N TYR A 200 16.57 18.36 -5.61
CA TYR A 200 17.88 18.40 -4.94
C TYR A 200 18.04 17.40 -3.79
N THR A 201 16.94 17.01 -3.14
CA THR A 201 16.99 16.22 -1.89
C THR A 201 16.47 14.80 -2.05
N GLY A 202 15.61 14.54 -3.03
CA GLY A 202 14.87 13.30 -3.16
C GLY A 202 13.90 13.05 -2.00
N MET A 203 13.61 14.02 -1.14
CA MET A 203 12.70 13.85 0.00
C MET A 203 11.28 13.50 -0.43
N ARG A 204 10.54 12.80 0.45
CA ARG A 204 9.11 12.55 0.21
C ARG A 204 8.32 13.85 0.34
N LYS A 205 7.22 13.98 -0.40
CA LYS A 205 6.34 15.16 -0.34
C LYS A 205 5.97 15.56 1.09
N SER A 206 5.51 14.61 1.90
CA SER A 206 5.11 14.88 3.29
C SER A 206 6.28 15.23 4.20
N GLU A 207 7.51 14.80 3.90
CA GLU A 207 8.72 15.22 4.61
C GLU A 207 9.04 16.69 4.26
N ILE A 208 8.95 17.06 2.97
CA ILE A 208 9.17 18.45 2.51
C ILE A 208 8.11 19.38 3.12
N GLN A 209 6.84 19.00 3.06
CA GLN A 209 5.74 19.78 3.63
C GLN A 209 5.93 20.05 5.12
N ALA A 210 6.59 19.14 5.85
CA ALA A 210 6.77 19.25 7.30
C ALA A 210 7.98 20.06 7.75
N LEU A 211 8.81 20.54 6.81
CA LEU A 211 10.02 21.29 7.17
C LEU A 211 9.67 22.61 7.86
N THR A 212 10.33 22.85 8.99
CA THR A 212 10.34 24.10 9.75
C THR A 212 11.71 24.75 9.63
N TRP A 213 11.82 26.04 9.93
CA TRP A 213 13.11 26.73 9.87
C TRP A 213 14.16 26.14 10.82
N ASN A 214 13.72 25.55 11.94
CA ASN A 214 14.61 24.86 12.89
C ASN A 214 15.19 23.55 12.36
N ASP A 215 14.62 22.98 11.29
CA ASP A 215 15.15 21.78 10.66
C ASP A 215 16.29 22.09 9.68
N ILE A 216 16.52 23.37 9.35
CA ILE A 216 17.51 23.80 8.35
C ILE A 216 18.69 24.45 9.06
N ASP A 217 19.85 23.81 8.95
CA ASP A 217 21.12 24.38 9.40
C ASP A 217 21.83 25.01 8.21
N PHE A 218 21.77 26.35 8.15
CA PHE A 218 22.41 27.13 7.10
C PHE A 218 23.94 27.14 7.20
N LEU A 219 24.50 27.02 8.40
CA LEU A 219 25.93 27.03 8.64
C LEU A 219 26.57 25.74 8.11
N HIS A 220 26.03 24.60 8.52
CA HIS A 220 26.54 23.27 8.14
C HIS A 220 25.95 22.77 6.81
N SER A 221 25.02 23.52 6.22
CA SER A 221 24.31 23.18 4.98
C SER A 221 23.60 21.82 5.05
N THR A 222 22.80 21.62 6.10
CA THR A 222 22.08 20.38 6.35
C THR A 222 20.59 20.59 6.58
N ILE A 223 19.80 19.56 6.25
CA ILE A 223 18.37 19.48 6.56
C ILE A 223 18.11 18.25 7.43
N ALA A 224 17.55 18.46 8.62
CA ALA A 224 17.07 17.40 9.50
C ALA A 224 15.65 16.96 9.10
N ILE A 225 15.45 15.66 8.92
CA ILE A 225 14.18 15.08 8.50
C ILE A 225 13.71 14.19 9.63
N THR A 226 12.88 14.74 10.51
CA THR A 226 12.42 14.08 11.76
C THR A 226 10.91 13.87 11.81
N LYS A 227 10.17 14.54 10.91
CA LYS A 227 8.71 14.60 10.90
C LYS A 227 8.16 14.60 9.48
N SER A 228 6.87 14.32 9.36
CA SER A 228 6.11 14.34 8.12
C SER A 228 4.77 15.04 8.33
N TRP A 229 4.19 15.55 7.26
CA TRP A 229 2.91 16.27 7.29
C TRP A 229 1.76 15.33 6.95
N ASP A 230 0.71 15.36 7.77
CA ASP A 230 -0.55 14.69 7.48
C ASP A 230 -1.52 15.67 6.81
N ASP A 231 -1.70 15.52 5.50
CA ASP A 231 -2.58 16.40 4.70
C ASP A 231 -4.05 16.35 5.16
N THR A 232 -4.49 15.24 5.78
CA THR A 232 -5.87 15.04 6.23
C THR A 232 -6.10 15.72 7.57
N LYS A 233 -5.19 15.51 8.53
CA LYS A 233 -5.31 16.11 9.87
C LYS A 233 -4.77 17.54 9.97
N LYS A 234 -4.06 18.00 8.92
CA LYS A 234 -3.31 19.27 8.93
C LYS A 234 -2.39 19.37 10.15
N ALA A 235 -1.68 18.28 10.43
CA ALA A 235 -0.84 18.15 11.61
C ALA A 235 0.48 17.45 11.31
N PHE A 236 1.46 17.67 12.18
CA PHE A 236 2.70 16.91 12.16
C PHE A 236 2.46 15.45 12.57
N LYS A 237 3.23 14.58 11.94
CA LYS A 237 3.27 13.16 12.22
C LYS A 237 4.73 12.75 12.38
N THR A 238 5.04 12.10 13.50
CA THR A 238 6.36 11.50 13.71
C THR A 238 6.64 10.46 12.63
N THR A 239 7.87 10.41 12.16
CA THR A 239 8.25 9.42 11.17
C THR A 239 8.26 8.04 11.83
N LYS A 240 7.57 7.07 11.23
CA LYS A 240 7.16 5.81 11.89
C LYS A 240 8.30 4.90 12.38
N THR A 241 9.54 5.14 11.96
CA THR A 241 10.70 4.29 12.32
C THR A 241 11.96 5.12 12.56
N GLU A 242 12.87 4.65 13.39
CA GLU A 242 14.19 5.29 13.62
C GLU A 242 14.94 5.52 12.30
N SER A 243 14.89 4.54 11.38
CA SER A 243 15.51 4.63 10.05
C SER A 243 14.99 5.76 9.16
N SER A 244 13.85 6.36 9.50
CA SER A 244 13.26 7.46 8.72
C SER A 244 13.73 8.83 9.20
N GLN A 245 14.25 8.93 10.43
CA GLN A 245 14.90 10.12 10.94
C GLN A 245 16.33 10.19 10.41
N ARG A 246 16.68 11.30 9.77
CA ARG A 246 18.00 11.48 9.16
C ARG A 246 18.34 12.94 8.94
N THR A 247 19.62 13.25 8.87
CA THR A 247 20.11 14.55 8.43
C THR A 247 20.81 14.39 7.09
N ILE A 248 20.44 15.22 6.11
CA ILE A 248 21.06 15.20 4.78
C ILE A 248 21.83 16.49 4.52
N LYS A 249 23.02 16.36 3.93
CA LYS A 249 23.73 17.53 3.36
C LYS A 249 23.05 18.00 2.08
N VAL A 250 22.99 19.31 1.90
CA VAL A 250 22.44 19.98 0.73
C VAL A 250 23.40 21.06 0.23
N ASN A 251 23.23 21.50 -1.01
CA ASN A 251 24.05 22.58 -1.56
C ASN A 251 23.55 23.95 -1.10
N ARG A 252 24.48 24.90 -0.92
CA ARG A 252 24.14 26.29 -0.54
C ARG A 252 23.19 26.97 -1.52
N GLN A 253 23.24 26.63 -2.80
CA GLN A 253 22.30 27.18 -3.79
C GLN A 253 20.85 26.86 -3.45
N LEU A 254 20.53 25.63 -3.00
CA LEU A 254 19.17 25.31 -2.55
C LEU A 254 18.79 26.14 -1.33
N LEU A 255 19.69 26.24 -0.35
CA LEU A 255 19.43 26.97 0.90
C LEU A 255 19.19 28.46 0.64
N ASN A 256 19.96 29.07 -0.27
CA ASN A 256 19.77 30.46 -0.67
C ASN A 256 18.36 30.67 -1.27
N ARG A 257 17.90 29.74 -2.12
CA ARG A 257 16.52 29.80 -2.63
C ARG A 257 15.50 29.61 -1.53
N LEU A 258 15.69 28.65 -0.64
CA LEU A 258 14.77 28.45 0.48
C LEU A 258 14.71 29.69 1.39
N ALA A 259 15.82 30.40 1.62
CA ALA A 259 15.85 31.60 2.44
C ALA A 259 14.91 32.71 1.92
N GLU A 260 14.62 32.77 0.61
CA GLU A 260 13.64 33.71 0.03
C GLU A 260 12.24 33.52 0.65
N LEU A 261 11.90 32.30 1.10
CA LEU A 261 10.62 32.00 1.75
C LEU A 261 10.51 32.56 3.18
N LYS A 262 11.62 33.00 3.81
CA LYS A 262 11.55 33.68 5.11
C LYS A 262 10.71 34.95 5.06
N ALA A 263 10.57 35.56 3.89
CA ALA A 263 9.69 36.71 3.66
C ALA A 263 8.22 36.42 4.00
N ASN A 264 7.79 35.15 4.01
CA ASN A 264 6.42 34.78 4.39
C ASN A 264 6.17 34.84 5.91
N ASN A 265 7.22 34.94 6.74
CA ASN A 265 7.16 34.99 8.20
C ASN A 265 6.33 33.85 8.84
N THR A 266 6.51 32.63 8.33
CA THR A 266 5.82 31.42 8.79
C THR A 266 6.77 30.48 9.55
N THR A 267 6.24 29.65 10.45
CA THR A 267 7.03 28.62 11.15
C THR A 267 7.52 27.52 10.21
N MET A 268 6.68 27.16 9.24
CA MET A 268 6.94 26.09 8.27
C MET A 268 7.49 26.67 6.97
N VAL A 269 8.55 26.07 6.44
CA VAL A 269 9.32 26.59 5.30
C VAL A 269 8.45 26.80 4.06
N PHE A 270 7.52 25.89 3.78
CA PHE A 270 6.67 25.92 2.58
C PHE A 270 5.24 26.38 2.84
N GLN A 271 4.97 26.94 4.02
CA GLN A 271 3.70 27.59 4.29
C GLN A 271 3.71 29.00 3.70
N ASN A 272 2.66 29.36 2.96
CA ASN A 272 2.50 30.69 2.40
C ASN A 272 1.90 31.67 3.43
N VAL A 273 1.79 32.94 3.05
CA VAL A 273 1.25 34.03 3.88
C VAL A 273 -0.18 33.81 4.38
N PHE A 274 -0.95 32.94 3.72
CA PHE A 274 -2.30 32.55 4.13
C PHE A 274 -2.33 31.35 5.07
N GLY A 275 -1.17 30.88 5.55
CA GLY A 275 -1.08 29.72 6.42
C GLY A 275 -1.28 28.38 5.72
N THR A 276 -1.28 28.34 4.39
CA THR A 276 -1.52 27.11 3.61
C THR A 276 -0.24 26.51 3.04
N ILE A 277 -0.25 25.20 2.85
CA ILE A 277 0.86 24.43 2.28
C ILE A 277 0.37 23.77 0.99
N PRO A 278 1.16 23.75 -0.10
CA PRO A 278 0.78 23.11 -1.34
C PRO A 278 0.32 21.66 -1.15
N THR A 279 -0.86 21.35 -1.65
CA THR A 279 -1.42 19.99 -1.65
C THR A 279 -0.80 19.15 -2.78
N SER A 280 -1.05 17.84 -2.76
CA SER A 280 -0.65 16.95 -3.86
C SER A 280 -1.17 17.45 -5.22
N ASN A 281 -2.43 17.90 -5.27
CA ASN A 281 -3.04 18.38 -6.51
C ASN A 281 -2.40 19.69 -6.99
N ALA A 282 -2.13 20.63 -6.07
CA ALA A 282 -1.46 21.89 -6.39
C ALA A 282 -0.05 21.64 -6.96
N LEU A 283 0.71 20.75 -6.31
CA LEU A 283 2.06 20.39 -6.74
C LEU A 283 2.05 19.71 -8.11
N ASN A 284 1.17 18.74 -8.35
CA ASN A 284 1.09 18.06 -9.64
C ASN A 284 0.59 18.98 -10.76
N LYS A 285 -0.36 19.88 -10.48
CA LYS A 285 -0.81 20.89 -11.45
C LYS A 285 0.33 21.84 -11.82
N CYS A 286 1.06 22.34 -10.83
CA CYS A 286 2.22 23.20 -11.04
C CYS A 286 3.32 22.47 -11.82
N LEU A 287 3.66 21.25 -11.44
CA LEU A 287 4.68 20.44 -12.12
C LEU A 287 4.32 20.18 -13.58
N ARG A 288 3.08 19.79 -13.88
CA ARG A 288 2.61 19.56 -15.26
C ARG A 288 2.67 20.82 -16.11
N SER A 289 2.32 21.99 -15.54
CA SER A 289 2.47 23.28 -16.24
C SER A 289 3.92 23.51 -16.66
N ILE A 290 4.86 23.35 -15.72
CA ILE A 290 6.29 23.58 -15.99
C ILE A 290 6.84 22.55 -16.98
N MET A 291 6.40 21.30 -16.89
CA MET A 291 6.80 20.26 -17.84
C MET A 291 6.32 20.57 -19.25
N SER A 292 5.07 21.02 -19.39
CA SER A 292 4.52 21.48 -20.68
C SER A 292 5.31 22.66 -21.26
N GLU A 293 5.66 23.66 -20.43
CA GLU A 293 6.53 24.79 -20.81
C GLU A 293 7.91 24.32 -21.32
N CYS A 294 8.40 23.17 -20.83
CA CYS A 294 9.68 22.57 -21.23
C CYS A 294 9.57 21.61 -22.42
N GLY A 295 8.37 21.36 -22.96
CA GLY A 295 8.13 20.34 -23.98
C GLY A 295 8.32 18.91 -23.48
N ILE A 296 8.13 18.65 -22.18
CA ILE A 296 8.28 17.33 -21.56
C ILE A 296 6.88 16.71 -21.43
N ASP A 297 6.57 15.72 -22.28
CA ASP A 297 5.31 14.98 -22.22
C ASP A 297 5.51 13.58 -21.62
N LYS A 298 5.09 13.42 -20.36
CA LYS A 298 5.21 12.20 -19.56
C LYS A 298 3.99 12.05 -18.66
N GLN A 299 2.99 11.30 -19.14
CA GLN A 299 1.66 11.26 -18.55
C GLN A 299 1.64 10.68 -17.13
N GLY A 300 2.52 9.73 -16.84
CA GLY A 300 2.67 9.10 -15.51
C GLY A 300 3.47 9.95 -14.52
N PHE A 301 4.11 11.04 -14.97
CA PHE A 301 5.00 11.84 -14.16
C PHE A 301 4.23 12.72 -13.16
N HIS A 302 4.62 12.60 -11.91
CA HIS A 302 4.00 13.31 -10.79
C HIS A 302 5.07 13.73 -9.78
N PHE A 303 4.67 14.45 -8.73
CA PHE A 303 5.61 15.02 -7.77
C PHE A 303 6.56 13.98 -7.16
N HIS A 304 6.09 12.75 -6.90
CA HIS A 304 6.97 11.68 -6.39
C HIS A 304 7.99 11.20 -7.41
N SER A 305 7.72 11.34 -8.71
CA SER A 305 8.69 11.05 -9.78
C SER A 305 9.96 11.89 -9.66
N LEU A 306 9.91 13.07 -9.03
CA LEU A 306 11.10 13.88 -8.74
C LEU A 306 12.09 13.16 -7.81
N ARG A 307 11.61 12.29 -6.93
CA ARG A 307 12.48 11.42 -6.11
C ARG A 307 13.16 10.36 -6.98
N HIS A 308 12.43 9.77 -7.94
CA HIS A 308 13.03 8.85 -8.91
C HIS A 308 14.08 9.54 -9.77
N VAL A 309 13.81 10.78 -10.20
CA VAL A 309 14.77 11.63 -10.91
C VAL A 309 16.03 11.91 -10.07
N HIS A 310 15.87 12.21 -8.77
CA HIS A 310 17.02 12.41 -7.87
C HIS A 310 17.93 11.18 -7.82
N VAL A 311 17.34 9.99 -7.65
CA VAL A 311 18.12 8.73 -7.60
C VAL A 311 18.77 8.44 -8.94
N ALA A 312 18.03 8.49 -10.04
CA ALA A 312 18.55 8.25 -11.38
C ALA A 312 19.72 9.19 -11.69
N TYR A 313 19.60 10.48 -11.35
CA TYR A 313 20.69 11.44 -11.51
C TYR A 313 21.93 11.06 -10.71
N LEU A 314 21.80 10.74 -9.42
CA LEU A 314 22.95 10.35 -8.58
C LEU A 314 23.60 9.05 -9.05
N LEU A 315 22.80 8.06 -9.45
CA LEU A 315 23.32 6.81 -10.03
C LEU A 315 24.09 7.06 -11.34
N SER A 316 23.57 7.93 -12.21
CA SER A 316 24.26 8.32 -13.45
C SER A 316 25.60 9.02 -13.21
N LYS A 317 25.82 9.53 -11.99
CA LYS A 317 27.06 10.16 -11.52
C LYS A 317 27.95 9.20 -10.72
N GLY A 318 27.64 7.92 -10.67
CA GLY A 318 28.43 6.90 -9.98
C GLY A 318 28.36 6.99 -8.46
N VAL A 319 27.34 7.65 -7.90
CA VAL A 319 27.16 7.68 -6.45
C VAL A 319 26.67 6.33 -5.96
N ASP A 320 27.31 5.83 -4.92
CA ASP A 320 27.00 4.54 -4.30
C ASP A 320 25.52 4.40 -3.92
N ILE A 321 24.93 3.26 -4.29
CA ILE A 321 23.51 2.94 -4.09
C ILE A 321 23.15 2.88 -2.61
N TYR A 322 24.07 2.43 -1.75
CA TYR A 322 23.85 2.41 -0.31
C TYR A 322 23.78 3.83 0.27
N ALA A 323 24.67 4.73 -0.14
CA ALA A 323 24.63 6.14 0.23
C ALA A 323 23.33 6.82 -0.23
N ILE A 324 22.87 6.56 -1.45
CA ILE A 324 21.58 7.06 -1.96
C ILE A 324 20.43 6.52 -1.10
N SER A 325 20.42 5.22 -0.82
CA SER A 325 19.40 4.56 0.00
C SER A 325 19.30 5.18 1.41
N LYS A 326 20.44 5.45 2.06
CA LYS A 326 20.49 6.13 3.36
C LYS A 326 20.02 7.58 3.27
N ARG A 327 20.43 8.34 2.26
CA ARG A 327 19.92 9.70 1.99
C ARG A 327 18.40 9.73 1.82
N LEU A 328 17.84 8.68 1.23
CA LEU A 328 16.41 8.53 1.00
C LEU A 328 15.63 8.04 2.25
N GLY A 329 16.32 7.55 3.29
CA GLY A 329 15.67 6.98 4.48
C GLY A 329 14.90 5.70 4.16
N HIS A 330 15.44 4.84 3.29
CA HIS A 330 14.90 3.50 3.07
C HIS A 330 15.35 2.56 4.19
N SER A 331 14.41 1.85 4.81
CA SER A 331 14.69 0.84 5.83
C SER A 331 15.41 -0.37 5.26
N ASN A 332 15.19 -0.66 3.97
CA ASN A 332 15.84 -1.74 3.24
C ASN A 332 16.39 -1.23 1.91
N ILE A 333 17.66 -1.48 1.65
CA ILE A 333 18.34 -1.13 0.40
C ILE A 333 17.72 -1.80 -0.84
N THR A 334 17.13 -2.99 -0.68
CA THR A 334 16.45 -3.73 -1.75
C THR A 334 15.31 -2.92 -2.37
N ILE A 335 14.70 -1.99 -1.63
CA ILE A 335 13.69 -1.06 -2.18
C ILE A 335 14.30 -0.21 -3.29
N THR A 336 15.48 0.37 -3.02
CA THR A 336 16.23 1.16 -4.00
C THR A 336 16.69 0.27 -5.15
N LEU A 337 17.29 -0.89 -4.83
CA LEU A 337 17.78 -1.82 -5.84
C LEU A 337 16.66 -2.21 -6.81
N ASN A 338 15.57 -2.80 -6.33
CA ASN A 338 14.47 -3.30 -7.17
C ASN A 338 13.81 -2.20 -8.01
N THR A 339 13.76 -0.96 -7.51
CA THR A 339 13.15 0.15 -8.25
C THR A 339 14.04 0.63 -9.40
N TYR A 340 15.36 0.57 -9.24
CA TYR A 340 16.32 1.14 -10.19
C TYR A 340 17.26 0.11 -10.82
N SER A 341 16.99 -1.20 -10.68
CA SER A 341 17.84 -2.28 -11.23
C SER A 341 18.19 -2.06 -12.71
N TYR A 342 17.19 -1.72 -13.53
CA TYR A 342 17.40 -1.43 -14.95
C TYR A 342 18.44 -0.34 -15.21
N LEU A 343 18.43 0.75 -14.43
CA LEU A 343 19.42 1.82 -14.57
C LEU A 343 20.81 1.35 -14.12
N ILE A 344 20.88 0.53 -13.08
CA ILE A 344 22.13 -0.05 -12.59
C ILE A 344 22.74 -0.97 -13.67
N ASP A 345 21.91 -1.77 -14.33
CA ASP A 345 22.32 -2.63 -15.44
C ASP A 345 22.81 -1.81 -16.65
N GLU A 346 22.15 -0.70 -16.96
CA GLU A 346 22.58 0.23 -18.02
C GLU A 346 23.96 0.85 -17.72
N TYR A 347 24.27 1.12 -16.45
CA TYR A 347 25.57 1.63 -16.03
C TYR A 347 26.65 0.56 -15.80
N LYS A 348 26.33 -0.72 -15.97
CA LYS A 348 27.26 -1.83 -15.75
C LYS A 348 28.53 -1.73 -16.60
N ALA A 349 28.41 -1.36 -17.88
CA ALA A 349 29.57 -1.20 -18.75
C ALA A 349 30.54 -0.10 -18.26
N LYS A 350 30.04 0.98 -17.66
CA LYS A 350 30.90 2.01 -17.04
C LYS A 350 31.56 1.51 -15.77
N ASN A 351 30.84 0.69 -14.99
CA ASN A 351 31.40 0.09 -13.78
C ASN A 351 32.51 -0.89 -14.13
N ASP A 352 32.36 -1.69 -15.19
CA ASP A 352 33.40 -2.62 -15.64
C ASP A 352 34.68 -1.87 -16.05
N THR A 353 34.56 -0.77 -16.79
CA THR A 353 35.72 0.10 -17.10
C THR A 353 36.35 0.70 -15.84
N LEU A 354 35.53 1.24 -14.93
CA LEU A 354 36.01 1.81 -13.68
C LEU A 354 36.74 0.76 -12.81
N ILE A 355 36.26 -0.48 -12.80
CA ILE A 355 36.90 -1.60 -12.10
C ILE A 355 38.26 -1.89 -12.70
N ILE A 356 38.36 -2.00 -14.03
CA ILE A 356 39.64 -2.24 -14.71
C ILE A 356 40.63 -1.11 -14.41
N ASP A 357 40.20 0.15 -14.55
CA ASP A 357 41.04 1.33 -14.29
C ASP A 357 41.58 1.31 -12.85
N LYS A 358 40.74 0.96 -11.88
CA LYS A 358 41.12 0.87 -10.46
C LYS A 358 42.03 -0.30 -10.14
N LEU A 359 41.83 -1.45 -10.78
CA LEU A 359 42.71 -2.60 -10.63
C LEU A 359 44.07 -2.38 -11.28
N ALA A 360 44.16 -1.54 -12.32
CA ALA A 360 45.42 -1.16 -12.93
C ALA A 360 46.29 -0.23 -12.04
N GLU A 361 45.73 0.30 -10.95
CA GLU A 361 46.47 1.06 -9.92
C GLU A 361 47.14 0.16 -8.85
N LEU A 362 46.87 -1.15 -8.86
CA LEU A 362 47.56 -2.16 -8.03
C LEU A 362 48.92 -2.52 -8.62
#